data_AF-A0A523P7M0-F1
#
_entry.id   AF-A0A523P7M0-F1
#
_cell.length_a   1.000
_cell.length_b   1.000
_cell.length_c   1.000
_cell.angle_alpha   90.00
_cell.angle_beta   90.00
_cell.angle_gamma   90.00
#
_symmetry.space_group_name_H-M   'P 1'
#
loop_
_entity.id
_entity.type
_entity.pdbx_description
1 polymer ?
#
loop_
_entity_poly.entity_id
_entity_poly.type
_entity_poly.pdbx_seq_one_letter_code
_entity_poly.pdbx_strand_id
1 'polypeptide(L)'
;MKYVIGIIHSHKLEDVRDALLGVGIESLTVTEVRRYGAHMEHTEIYRGTDYKVGFMPHTKIEFVASDEEAEAAVVTLRKAAYTTELGDEGIVVMPCQWQIL
;
A
#
# COMPACT_ATOMS: atom_id res chain seq x y z
N MET A 1 5.48 11.66 16.02
CA MET A 1 5.68 10.45 15.20
C MET A 1 4.36 10.07 14.53
N LYS A 2 4.45 9.60 13.29
CA LYS A 2 3.33 9.07 12.52
C LYS A 2 3.53 7.61 12.19
N TYR A 3 2.44 6.85 12.25
CA TYR A 3 2.36 5.53 11.66
C TYR A 3 1.68 5.67 10.30
N VAL A 4 2.40 5.31 9.24
CA VAL A 4 1.96 5.44 7.86
C VAL A 4 1.67 4.05 7.32
N ILE A 5 0.47 3.89 6.76
CA ILE A 5 -0.01 2.65 6.16
C ILE A 5 -0.37 2.94 4.71
N GLY A 6 0.26 2.27 3.77
CA GLY A 6 -0.08 2.33 2.34
C GLY A 6 -0.64 1.01 1.85
N ILE A 7 -1.77 1.04 1.14
CA ILE A 7 -2.28 -0.11 0.36
C ILE A 7 -2.01 0.17 -1.11
N ILE A 8 -1.14 -0.64 -1.71
CA ILE A 8 -0.66 -0.47 -3.08
C ILE A 8 -0.87 -1.74 -3.91
N HIS A 9 -0.79 -1.61 -5.23
CA HIS A 9 -0.67 -2.78 -6.11
C HIS A 9 0.62 -3.55 -5.80
N SER A 10 0.54 -4.89 -5.72
CA SER A 10 1.67 -5.71 -5.26
C SER A 10 2.94 -5.57 -6.11
N HIS A 11 2.79 -5.34 -7.41
CA HIS A 11 3.93 -5.16 -8.32
C HIS A 11 4.69 -3.84 -8.10
N LYS A 12 4.13 -2.90 -7.32
CA LYS A 12 4.75 -1.59 -7.02
C LYS A 12 5.67 -1.60 -5.80
N LEU A 13 5.80 -2.73 -5.11
CA LEU A 13 6.53 -2.80 -3.85
C LEU A 13 7.98 -2.31 -3.96
N GLU A 14 8.72 -2.73 -4.99
CA GLU A 14 10.12 -2.34 -5.15
C GLU A 14 10.28 -0.85 -5.46
N ASP A 15 9.47 -0.32 -6.40
CA ASP A 15 9.43 1.11 -6.73
C ASP A 15 9.15 1.97 -5.48
N VAL A 16 8.17 1.56 -4.66
CA VAL A 16 7.79 2.28 -3.44
C VAL A 16 8.89 2.20 -2.39
N ARG A 17 9.48 1.02 -2.18
CA ARG A 17 10.62 0.84 -1.26
C ARG A 17 11.77 1.78 -1.62
N ASP A 18 12.18 1.79 -2.88
CA ASP A 18 13.34 2.56 -3.33
C ASP A 18 13.07 4.07 -3.26
N ALA A 19 11.86 4.49 -3.60
CA ALA A 19 11.45 5.88 -3.48
C ALA A 19 11.42 6.35 -2.01
N LEU A 20 10.89 5.52 -1.10
CA LEU A 20 10.84 5.82 0.34
C LEU A 20 12.25 5.87 0.96
N LEU A 21 13.15 4.98 0.54
CA LEU A 21 14.56 5.04 0.94
C LEU A 21 15.21 6.36 0.53
N GLY A 22 14.90 6.85 -0.68
CA GLY A 22 15.39 8.14 -1.20
C GLY A 22 14.94 9.38 -0.41
N VAL A 23 13.93 9.24 0.47
CA VAL A 23 13.45 10.32 1.36
C VAL A 23 13.70 10.03 2.85
N GLY A 24 14.61 9.10 3.16
CA GLY A 24 15.07 8.85 4.52
C GLY A 24 14.27 7.79 5.29
N ILE A 25 13.33 7.08 4.65
CA ILE A 25 12.63 5.96 5.29
C ILE A 25 13.44 4.69 5.08
N GLU A 26 14.27 4.36 6.06
CA GLU A 26 15.23 3.25 5.98
C GLU A 26 14.62 1.87 6.26
N SER A 27 13.44 1.83 6.88
CA SER A 27 12.78 0.57 7.22
C SER A 27 11.27 0.65 7.06
N LEU A 28 10.69 -0.47 6.63
CA LEU A 28 9.25 -0.67 6.52
C LEU A 28 8.93 -2.16 6.73
N THR A 29 7.68 -2.43 7.07
CA THR A 29 7.11 -3.79 7.16
C THR A 29 6.09 -3.96 6.05
N VAL A 30 5.99 -5.18 5.54
CA VAL A 30 5.10 -5.53 4.43
C VAL A 30 4.18 -6.66 4.86
N THR A 31 2.89 -6.55 4.52
CA THR A 31 1.89 -7.62 4.67
C THR A 31 1.16 -7.81 3.35
N GLU A 32 1.06 -9.07 2.89
CA GLU A 32 0.19 -9.42 1.76
C GLU A 32 -1.28 -9.34 2.18
N VAL A 33 -2.08 -8.60 1.40
CA VAL A 33 -3.50 -8.39 1.69
C VAL A 33 -4.35 -8.60 0.45
N ARG A 34 -5.65 -8.71 0.66
CA ARG A 34 -6.64 -8.74 -0.41
C ARG A 34 -7.59 -7.58 -0.24
N ARG A 35 -7.80 -6.82 -1.30
CA ARG A 35 -8.70 -5.66 -1.31
C ARG A 35 -9.99 -5.99 -2.05
N TYR A 36 -11.11 -5.55 -1.48
CA TYR A 36 -12.42 -5.58 -2.14
C TYR A 36 -12.79 -4.17 -2.61
N GLY A 37 -13.41 -4.04 -3.78
CA GLY A 37 -13.90 -2.78 -4.32
C GLY A 37 -15.13 -2.99 -5.20
N ALA A 38 -16.09 -2.06 -5.14
CA ALA A 38 -17.37 -2.16 -5.86
C ALA A 38 -17.21 -2.27 -7.39
N HIS A 39 -16.08 -1.80 -7.92
CA HIS A 39 -15.74 -1.85 -9.36
C HIS A 39 -14.76 -2.99 -9.72
N MET A 40 -14.42 -3.87 -8.76
CA MET A 40 -13.43 -4.94 -8.94
C MET A 40 -14.07 -6.34 -9.03
N GLU A 41 -15.40 -6.44 -8.94
CA GLU A 41 -16.14 -7.69 -9.16
C GLU A 41 -16.00 -8.11 -10.63
N HIS A 42 -15.22 -9.15 -10.89
CA HIS A 42 -15.16 -9.80 -12.19
C HIS A 42 -15.41 -11.30 -12.03
N THR A 43 -15.97 -11.90 -13.08
CA THR A 43 -16.28 -13.33 -13.11
C THR A 43 -15.11 -14.06 -13.74
N GLU A 44 -14.47 -14.95 -12.98
CA GLU A 44 -13.46 -15.86 -13.51
C GLU A 44 -14.12 -17.21 -13.80
N ILE A 45 -13.91 -17.74 -15.01
CA ILE A 45 -14.38 -19.07 -15.37
C ILE A 45 -13.31 -20.08 -14.96
N TYR A 46 -13.60 -20.88 -13.93
CA TYR A 46 -12.75 -21.99 -13.54
C TYR A 46 -13.47 -23.31 -13.82
N ARG A 47 -12.91 -24.12 -14.72
CA ARG A 47 -13.47 -25.41 -15.15
C ARG A 47 -14.96 -25.34 -15.59
N GLY A 48 -15.32 -24.27 -16.28
CA GLY A 48 -16.68 -24.06 -16.79
C GLY A 48 -17.70 -23.62 -15.73
N THR A 49 -17.24 -23.28 -14.52
CA THR A 49 -18.07 -22.66 -13.48
C THR A 49 -17.63 -21.21 -13.30
N ASP A 50 -18.61 -20.31 -13.25
CA ASP A 50 -18.40 -18.89 -12.98
C ASP A 50 -18.13 -18.68 -11.48
N TYR A 51 -16.95 -18.15 -11.16
CA TYR A 51 -16.60 -17.70 -9.82
C TYR A 51 -16.56 -16.18 -9.78
N LYS A 52 -17.34 -15.59 -8.88
CA LYS A 52 -17.25 -14.17 -8.57
C LYS A 52 -16.01 -13.94 -7.72
N VAL A 53 -14.98 -13.34 -8.29
CA VAL A 53 -13.77 -12.95 -7.56
C VAL A 53 -13.92 -11.50 -7.17
N GLY A 54 -14.22 -11.24 -5.89
CA GLY A 54 -14.39 -9.88 -5.37
C GLY A 54 -13.12 -9.28 -4.77
N PHE A 55 -12.07 -10.08 -4.59
CA PHE A 55 -10.87 -9.70 -3.88
C PHE A 55 -9.64 -9.72 -4.79
N MET A 56 -8.92 -8.61 -4.85
CA MET A 56 -7.69 -8.47 -5.64
C MET A 56 -6.46 -8.44 -4.73
N PRO A 57 -5.36 -9.12 -5.11
CA PRO A 57 -4.11 -9.10 -4.34
C PRO A 57 -3.53 -7.68 -4.31
N HIS A 58 -3.12 -7.25 -3.12
CA HIS A 58 -2.49 -5.96 -2.85
C HIS A 58 -1.41 -6.15 -1.79
N THR A 59 -0.54 -5.16 -1.66
CA THR A 59 0.48 -5.14 -0.63
C THR A 59 0.22 -4.00 0.33
N LYS A 60 0.19 -4.31 1.64
CA LYS A 60 0.13 -3.32 2.71
C LYS A 60 1.57 -3.02 3.17
N ILE A 61 1.96 -1.77 3.09
CA ILE A 61 3.24 -1.25 3.56
C ILE A 61 3.00 -0.43 4.83
N GLU A 62 3.80 -0.66 5.85
CA GLU A 62 3.68 -0.03 7.17
C GLU A 62 5.03 0.46 7.64
N PHE A 63 5.12 1.72 8.06
CA PHE A 63 6.33 2.29 8.65
C PHE A 63 6.02 3.42 9.62
N VAL A 64 6.99 3.73 10.46
CA VAL A 64 6.94 4.86 11.38
C VAL A 64 7.88 5.94 10.88
N ALA A 65 7.40 7.19 10.89
CA ALA A 65 8.18 8.37 10.51
C ALA A 65 8.05 9.46 11.58
N SER A 66 9.02 10.37 11.65
CA SER A 66 8.83 11.62 12.40
C SER A 66 7.68 12.43 11.79
N ASP A 67 7.17 13.41 12.55
CA ASP A 67 6.10 14.28 12.02
C ASP A 67 6.60 15.13 10.83
N GLU A 68 7.90 15.42 10.78
CA GLU A 68 8.56 16.17 9.72
C GLU A 68 8.74 15.34 8.44
N GLU A 69 9.13 14.06 8.57
CA GLU A 69 9.35 13.16 7.43
C GLU A 69 8.03 12.63 6.84
N ALA A 70 6.97 12.51 7.65
CA ALA A 70 5.73 11.86 7.24
C ALA A 70 5.09 12.51 6.01
N GLU A 71 5.13 13.84 5.89
CA GLU A 71 4.55 14.55 4.74
C GLU A 71 5.29 14.21 3.44
N ALA A 72 6.63 14.24 3.46
CA ALA A 72 7.46 13.86 2.32
C ALA A 72 7.27 12.38 1.96
N ALA A 73 7.23 11.50 2.95
CA ALA A 73 7.03 10.07 2.74
C ALA A 73 5.66 9.77 2.10
N VAL A 74 4.58 10.43 2.53
CA VAL A 74 3.23 10.26 1.94
C VAL A 74 3.20 10.72 0.48
N VAL A 75 3.81 11.87 0.16
CA VAL A 75 3.87 12.36 -1.21
C VAL A 75 4.66 11.41 -2.10
N THR A 76 5.78 10.90 -1.61
CA THR A 76 6.65 9.95 -2.32
C THR A 76 5.95 8.61 -2.53
N LEU A 77 5.34 8.04 -1.49
CA LEU A 77 4.56 6.79 -1.57
C LEU A 77 3.47 6.92 -2.63
N ARG A 78 2.67 8.00 -2.58
CA ARG A 78 1.59 8.22 -3.55
C ARG A 78 2.11 8.27 -4.99
N LYS A 79 3.25 8.92 -5.24
CA LYS A 79 3.83 9.02 -6.59
C LYS A 79 4.36 7.68 -7.09
N ALA A 80 5.07 6.94 -6.25
CA ALA A 80 5.67 5.67 -6.63
C ALA A 80 4.61 4.55 -6.80
N ALA A 81 3.59 4.56 -5.95
CA ALA A 81 2.49 3.59 -5.98
C ALA A 81 1.53 3.80 -7.15
N TYR A 82 1.46 5.02 -7.71
CA TYR A 82 0.48 5.37 -8.74
C TYR A 82 0.47 4.40 -9.93
N THR A 83 -0.73 4.00 -10.32
CA THR A 83 -1.02 3.22 -11.52
C THR A 83 -2.17 3.84 -12.31
N THR A 84 -2.28 3.48 -13.59
CA THR A 84 -3.46 3.79 -14.42
C THR A 84 -4.58 2.76 -14.24
N GLU A 85 -4.34 1.70 -13.46
CA GLU A 85 -5.32 0.66 -13.17
C GLU A 85 -6.39 1.23 -12.23
N LEU A 86 -7.66 0.92 -12.51
CA LEU A 86 -8.78 1.33 -11.65
C LEU A 86 -8.68 0.58 -10.32
N GLY A 87 -8.34 1.30 -9.25
CA GLY A 87 -8.32 0.78 -7.90
C GLY A 87 -8.09 1.92 -6.92
N ASP A 88 -8.87 1.98 -5.84
CA ASP A 88 -8.64 2.94 -4.78
C ASP A 88 -7.32 2.57 -4.09
N GLU A 89 -6.23 3.27 -4.33
CA GLU A 89 -5.03 3.17 -3.50
C GLU A 89 -5.24 4.06 -2.26
N GLY A 90 -4.89 3.54 -1.08
CA GLY A 90 -5.20 4.22 0.20
C GLY A 90 -3.96 4.44 1.02
N ILE A 91 -3.79 5.66 1.53
CA ILE A 91 -2.77 5.97 2.53
C ILE A 91 -3.49 6.43 3.80
N VAL A 92 -3.18 5.79 4.91
CA VAL A 92 -3.66 6.16 6.24
C VAL A 92 -2.47 6.65 7.06
N VAL A 93 -2.65 7.80 7.71
CA VAL A 93 -1.65 8.38 8.60
C VAL A 93 -2.26 8.52 9.99
N MET A 94 -1.64 7.89 10.97
CA MET A 94 -2.11 7.88 12.35
C MET A 94 -1.07 8.48 13.29
N PRO A 95 -1.47 9.16 14.37
CA PRO A 95 -0.54 9.45 15.46
C PRO A 95 -0.09 8.13 16.09
N CYS A 96 1.19 8.03 16.45
CA CYS A 96 1.72 6.85 17.13
C CYS A 96 2.75 7.22 18.20
N GLN A 97 2.93 6.29 19.15
CA GLN A 97 4.09 6.26 20.04
C GLN A 97 5.00 5.13 19.56
N TRP A 98 6.28 5.43 19.37
CA TRP A 98 7.26 4.47 18.92
C TRP A 98 8.30 4.26 20.01
N GLN A 99 8.59 2.99 20.30
CA GLN A 99 9.56 2.61 21.31
C GLN A 99 10.42 1.50 20.74
N ILE A 100 11.73 1.69 20.81
CA ILE A 100 12.72 0.67 20.44
C ILE A 100 12.84 -0.30 21.62
N LEU A 101 12.91 -1.60 21.30
CA LEU A 101 13.11 -2.67 22.29
C LEU A 101 14.51 -2.64 22.89
#